data_AF-A0A942GNV2-F1
#
_entry.id   AF-A0A942GNV2-F1
#
_cell.length_a   1.000
_cell.length_b   1.000
_cell.length_c   1.000
_cell.angle_alpha   90.00
_cell.angle_beta   90.00
_cell.angle_gamma   90.00
#
_symmetry.space_group_name_H-M   'P 1'
#
loop_
_entity.id
_entity.type
_entity.pdbx_description
1 polymer ?
#
loop_
_entity_poly.entity_id
_entity_poly.type
_entity_poly.pdbx_seq_one_letter_code
_entity_poly.pdbx_strand_id
1 'polypeptide(L)'
;MSPGTTLTAEDVAGRLDAFVTASVARLRTTEVNIPGHRIPFHWPPHAVSVDYHVPADAWTGRATVQAFGESLDVLVATTEAGVFGRSTRLWNEARGETLPEMLEELALSCGPYFERMDAITETLMLGSRFDGSVRDLGPVEWVCLLYCHDRDVANEARIEIETHASSGLFGTALVQIMRDNRHPERRIAQWCVLDMFEDLPSFCPTPESQTQAVEAIRDFIMGADDDYARAVYKAGVVLGGHICTEEAGQALVQCLGSAHKVGRRSAAHAVFHLVEWNPSTKDQVVAALRQMAETDEEPLLRSFASHMADDIAQGASDHIVEPVFPDED
;
A
#
# COMPACT_ATOMS: atom_id res chain seq x y z
N MET A 1 -3.73 37.04 1.45
CA MET A 1 -4.01 35.81 0.67
C MET A 1 -3.91 36.19 -0.79
N SER A 2 -2.79 35.86 -1.43
CA SER A 2 -2.66 36.01 -2.88
C SER A 2 -3.69 35.12 -3.58
N PRO A 3 -4.22 35.50 -4.76
CA PRO A 3 -5.16 34.64 -5.50
C PRO A 3 -4.51 33.28 -5.68
N GLY A 4 -5.10 32.26 -5.08
CA GLY A 4 -4.51 30.92 -4.99
C GLY A 4 -4.38 30.32 -6.38
N THR A 5 -3.16 29.95 -6.75
CA THR A 5 -2.90 29.12 -7.92
C THR A 5 -3.70 27.82 -7.74
N THR A 6 -4.63 27.54 -8.64
CA THR A 6 -5.34 26.26 -8.66
C THR A 6 -4.32 25.16 -8.91
N LEU A 7 -4.21 24.20 -7.99
CA LEU A 7 -3.33 23.05 -8.12
C LEU A 7 -3.75 22.20 -9.32
N THR A 8 -2.80 21.81 -10.18
CA THR A 8 -3.01 20.95 -11.35
C THR A 8 -2.44 19.55 -11.14
N ALA A 9 -2.77 18.60 -12.03
CA ALA A 9 -2.19 17.25 -11.99
C ALA A 9 -0.68 17.28 -12.22
N GLU A 10 -0.22 18.17 -13.09
CA GLU A 10 1.20 18.42 -13.36
C GLU A 10 1.91 19.00 -12.14
N ASP A 11 1.27 19.88 -11.36
CA ASP A 11 1.84 20.40 -10.12
C ASP A 11 2.02 19.29 -9.07
N VAL A 12 1.03 18.39 -8.94
CA VAL A 12 1.11 17.25 -8.01
C VAL A 12 2.25 16.31 -8.42
N ALA A 13 2.31 15.95 -9.70
CA ALA A 13 3.38 15.10 -10.24
C ALA A 13 4.77 15.75 -10.11
N GLY A 14 4.90 17.04 -10.42
CA GLY A 14 6.16 17.77 -10.27
C GLY A 14 6.64 17.85 -8.82
N ARG A 15 5.73 18.06 -7.86
CA ARG A 15 6.07 18.05 -6.43
C ARG A 15 6.39 16.63 -5.94
N LEU A 16 5.74 15.60 -6.47
CA LEU A 16 6.09 14.20 -6.18
C LEU A 16 7.51 13.86 -6.65
N ASP A 17 7.89 14.23 -7.89
CA ASP A 17 9.24 13.95 -8.39
C ASP A 17 10.32 14.66 -7.57
N ALA A 18 10.05 15.91 -7.16
CA ALA A 18 10.94 16.64 -6.26
C ALA A 18 11.07 15.94 -4.90
N PHE A 19 9.96 15.41 -4.36
CA PHE A 19 9.96 14.60 -3.14
C PHE A 19 10.81 13.34 -3.30
N VAL A 20 10.58 12.52 -4.34
CA VAL A 20 11.35 11.28 -4.57
C VAL A 20 12.83 11.59 -4.70
N THR A 21 13.19 12.64 -5.44
CA THR A 21 14.58 13.09 -5.58
C THR A 21 15.21 13.47 -4.24
N ALA A 22 14.50 14.24 -3.41
CA ALA A 22 14.97 14.60 -2.08
C ALA A 22 15.10 13.39 -1.15
N SER A 23 14.16 12.44 -1.22
CA SER A 23 14.16 11.23 -0.40
C SER A 23 15.34 10.33 -0.73
N VAL A 24 15.61 10.11 -2.01
CA VAL A 24 16.77 9.32 -2.46
C VAL A 24 18.08 10.00 -2.04
N ALA A 25 18.18 11.32 -2.15
CA ALA A 25 19.35 12.06 -1.68
C ALA A 25 19.57 11.93 -0.16
N ARG A 26 18.48 11.92 0.62
CA ARG A 26 18.50 11.74 2.09
C ARG A 26 18.88 10.32 2.48
N LEU A 27 18.25 9.32 1.88
CA LEU A 27 18.42 7.90 2.20
C LEU A 27 19.73 7.31 1.65
N ARG A 28 20.30 7.94 0.60
CA ARG A 28 21.56 7.54 -0.05
C ARG A 28 21.55 6.11 -0.59
N THR A 29 20.38 5.62 -0.97
CA THR A 29 20.19 4.32 -1.61
C THR A 29 18.99 4.38 -2.56
N THR A 30 19.03 3.52 -3.58
CA THR A 30 17.90 3.23 -4.47
C THR A 30 17.50 1.75 -4.42
N GLU A 31 18.18 0.97 -3.57
CA GLU A 31 17.80 -0.43 -3.32
C GLU A 31 16.39 -0.46 -2.72
N VAL A 32 15.58 -1.40 -3.19
CA VAL A 32 14.21 -1.57 -2.69
C VAL A 32 14.25 -2.14 -1.27
N ASN A 33 13.42 -1.59 -0.38
CA ASN A 33 13.20 -2.17 0.93
C ASN A 33 12.14 -3.27 0.85
N ILE A 34 12.30 -4.33 1.64
CA ILE A 34 11.30 -5.39 1.80
C ILE A 34 10.23 -4.88 2.78
N PRO A 35 9.00 -4.57 2.32
CA PRO A 35 7.98 -4.04 3.22
C PRO A 35 7.49 -5.13 4.17
N GLY A 36 7.30 -4.78 5.44
CA GLY A 36 6.63 -5.66 6.40
C GLY A 36 5.15 -5.90 6.06
N HIS A 37 4.44 -6.67 6.88
CA HIS A 37 2.99 -6.78 6.75
C HIS A 37 2.30 -5.48 7.17
N ARG A 38 1.18 -5.15 6.53
CA ARG A 38 0.33 -4.05 7.00
C ARG A 38 -0.33 -4.46 8.31
N ILE A 39 -0.20 -3.62 9.33
CA ILE A 39 -0.91 -3.75 10.61
C ILE A 39 -1.90 -2.59 10.68
N PRO A 40 -3.22 -2.82 10.58
CA PRO A 40 -4.22 -1.76 10.67
C PRO A 40 -4.08 -0.96 11.96
N PHE A 41 -3.96 0.36 11.85
CA PHE A 41 -3.93 1.24 13.00
C PHE A 41 -5.35 1.53 13.47
N HIS A 42 -5.61 1.22 14.74
CA HIS A 42 -6.89 1.50 15.38
C HIS A 42 -6.66 2.40 16.58
N TRP A 43 -7.19 3.62 16.51
CA TRP A 43 -7.03 4.61 17.57
C TRP A 43 -8.32 5.42 17.80
N PRO A 44 -8.69 5.70 19.07
CA PRO A 44 -8.07 5.17 20.29
C PRO A 44 -8.25 3.64 20.39
N PRO A 45 -7.36 2.94 21.11
CA PRO A 45 -7.50 1.51 21.32
C PRO A 45 -8.71 1.21 22.22
N HIS A 46 -9.06 -0.07 22.34
CA HIS A 46 -10.13 -0.50 23.26
C HIS A 46 -9.82 -0.01 24.69
N ALA A 47 -10.78 0.69 25.27
CA ALA A 47 -10.66 1.24 26.61
C ALA A 47 -10.74 0.13 27.66
N VAL A 48 -9.60 -0.20 28.28
CA VAL A 48 -9.54 -1.28 29.30
C VAL A 48 -10.50 -1.04 30.46
N SER A 49 -10.85 0.21 30.79
CA SER A 49 -11.85 0.50 31.83
C SER A 49 -13.24 -0.06 31.55
N VAL A 50 -13.58 -0.31 30.28
CA VAL A 50 -14.86 -0.91 29.87
C VAL A 50 -14.96 -2.35 30.36
N ASP A 51 -13.86 -3.11 30.29
CA ASP A 51 -13.81 -4.52 30.68
C ASP A 51 -14.02 -4.73 32.19
N TYR A 52 -13.74 -3.69 32.98
CA TYR A 52 -13.87 -3.69 34.45
C TYR A 52 -15.04 -2.82 34.94
N HIS A 53 -15.87 -2.32 34.02
CA HIS A 53 -17.03 -1.47 34.32
C HIS A 53 -16.69 -0.28 35.23
N VAL A 54 -15.54 0.36 35.02
CA VAL A 54 -15.13 1.53 35.82
C VAL A 54 -16.10 2.69 35.53
N PRO A 55 -16.86 3.17 36.53
CA PRO A 55 -17.87 4.20 36.29
C PRO A 55 -17.23 5.58 36.09
N ALA A 56 -17.95 6.49 35.42
CA ALA A 56 -17.43 7.81 35.08
C ALA A 56 -17.03 8.66 36.31
N ASP A 57 -17.66 8.44 37.46
CA ASP A 57 -17.39 9.13 38.72
C ASP A 57 -16.17 8.57 39.48
N ALA A 58 -15.62 7.42 39.09
CA ALA A 58 -14.41 6.86 39.69
C ALA A 58 -13.13 7.61 39.29
N TRP A 59 -13.15 8.37 38.20
CA TRP A 59 -12.02 9.13 37.66
C TRP A 59 -11.75 10.43 38.44
N THR A 60 -11.35 10.29 39.70
CA THR A 60 -11.15 11.42 40.63
C THR A 60 -9.70 11.87 40.74
N GLY A 61 -8.74 11.00 40.42
CA GLY A 61 -7.32 11.27 40.51
C GLY A 61 -6.76 11.94 39.25
N ARG A 62 -5.58 12.55 39.40
CA ARG A 62 -4.81 13.14 38.30
C ARG A 62 -3.35 12.77 38.46
N ALA A 63 -2.70 12.48 37.34
CA ALA A 63 -1.27 12.25 37.25
C ALA A 63 -0.73 12.80 35.92
N THR A 64 0.57 12.73 35.75
CA THR A 64 1.25 13.04 34.49
C THR A 64 2.20 11.92 34.15
N VAL A 65 2.29 11.55 32.87
CA VAL A 65 3.27 10.59 32.37
C VAL A 65 4.14 11.25 31.32
N GLN A 66 5.44 10.95 31.32
CA GLN A 66 6.35 11.32 30.24
C GLN A 66 6.40 10.17 29.23
N ALA A 67 6.02 10.44 27.98
CA ALA A 67 6.04 9.45 26.91
C ALA A 67 6.47 10.13 25.61
N PHE A 68 7.42 9.54 24.89
CA PHE A 68 7.87 9.99 23.56
C PHE A 68 8.22 11.49 23.48
N GLY A 69 8.87 12.02 24.53
CA GLY A 69 9.28 13.42 24.62
C GLY A 69 8.17 14.40 25.05
N GLU A 70 6.99 13.88 25.39
CA GLU A 70 5.82 14.69 25.77
C GLU A 70 5.32 14.38 27.18
N SER A 71 4.79 15.41 27.83
CA SER A 71 4.09 15.30 29.11
C SER A 71 2.60 15.16 28.87
N LEU A 72 2.02 14.01 29.22
CA LEU A 72 0.61 13.73 29.04
C LEU A 72 -0.14 13.82 30.37
N ASP A 73 -1.25 14.56 30.38
CA ASP A 73 -2.18 14.58 31.50
C ASP A 73 -3.01 13.30 31.55
N VAL A 74 -3.07 12.69 32.75
CA VAL A 74 -3.72 11.40 32.98
C VAL A 74 -4.81 11.55 34.03
N LEU A 75 -6.03 11.16 33.71
CA LEU A 75 -7.08 10.92 34.70
C LEU A 75 -6.84 9.56 35.34
N VAL A 76 -7.02 9.45 36.66
CA VAL A 76 -6.78 8.22 37.41
C VAL A 76 -8.05 7.78 38.13
N ALA A 77 -8.39 6.51 37.98
CA ALA A 77 -9.41 5.83 38.78
C ALA A 77 -8.77 4.67 39.56
N THR A 78 -9.09 4.57 40.85
CA THR A 78 -8.62 3.47 41.70
C THR A 78 -9.85 2.66 42.12
N THR A 79 -9.85 1.37 41.78
CA THR A 79 -10.96 0.45 42.06
C THR A 79 -10.42 -0.81 42.73
N GLU A 80 -11.31 -1.73 43.10
CA GLU A 80 -10.92 -3.06 43.60
C GLU A 80 -10.18 -3.89 42.54
N ALA A 81 -10.36 -3.56 41.26
CA ALA A 81 -9.68 -4.21 40.15
C ALA A 81 -8.33 -3.57 39.80
N GLY A 82 -7.86 -2.56 40.53
CA GLY A 82 -6.55 -1.93 40.32
C GLY A 82 -6.63 -0.43 40.01
N VAL A 83 -5.54 0.09 39.45
CA VAL A 83 -5.38 1.50 39.07
C VAL A 83 -5.51 1.64 37.56
N PHE A 84 -6.43 2.49 37.13
CA PHE A 84 -6.69 2.80 35.73
C PHE A 84 -6.24 4.22 35.42
N GLY A 85 -5.59 4.40 34.27
CA GLY A 85 -5.23 5.70 33.74
C GLY A 85 -5.82 5.93 32.37
N ARG A 86 -6.22 7.17 32.10
CA ARG A 86 -6.65 7.62 30.78
C ARG A 86 -5.91 8.89 30.40
N SER A 87 -5.20 8.88 29.27
CA SER A 87 -4.69 10.11 28.66
C SER A 87 -5.86 10.94 28.15
N THR A 88 -5.99 12.19 28.61
CA THR A 88 -7.08 13.07 28.16
C THR A 88 -6.93 13.56 26.73
N ARG A 89 -5.67 13.67 26.27
CA ARG A 89 -5.33 14.10 24.90
C ARG A 89 -5.48 12.94 23.92
N LEU A 90 -4.90 11.79 24.26
CA LEU A 90 -4.79 10.67 23.33
C LEU A 90 -5.95 9.67 23.42
N TRP A 91 -6.76 9.76 24.47
CA TRP A 91 -7.84 8.81 24.77
C TRP A 91 -7.38 7.36 24.93
N ASN A 92 -6.07 7.15 25.15
CA ASN A 92 -5.51 5.85 25.49
C ASN A 92 -5.70 5.54 26.98
N GLU A 93 -5.90 4.26 27.28
CA GLU A 93 -6.07 3.77 28.65
C GLU A 93 -5.13 2.62 28.96
N ALA A 94 -4.73 2.54 30.22
CA ALA A 94 -3.99 1.40 30.76
C ALA A 94 -4.45 1.07 32.17
N ARG A 95 -4.14 -0.16 32.60
CA ARG A 95 -4.37 -0.66 33.96
C ARG A 95 -3.04 -1.15 34.53
N GLY A 96 -2.82 -0.89 35.82
CA GLY A 96 -1.77 -1.51 36.63
C GLY A 96 -2.30 -1.85 38.03
N GLU A 97 -1.52 -2.60 38.81
CA GLU A 97 -1.85 -2.86 40.22
C GLU A 97 -1.54 -1.62 41.08
N THR A 98 -0.57 -0.82 40.64
CA THR A 98 -0.18 0.44 41.26
C THR A 98 -0.20 1.61 40.27
N LEU A 99 -0.18 2.84 40.79
CA LEU A 99 -0.10 4.05 39.97
C LEU A 99 1.17 4.06 39.08
N PRO A 100 2.39 3.78 39.59
CA PRO A 100 3.59 3.73 38.74
C PRO A 100 3.50 2.71 37.60
N GLU A 101 3.05 1.48 37.88
CA GLU A 101 2.89 0.44 36.85
C GLU A 101 1.86 0.86 35.80
N MET A 102 0.71 1.40 36.22
CA MET A 102 -0.29 1.91 35.28
C MET A 102 0.29 2.99 34.36
N LEU A 103 1.09 3.93 34.90
CA LEU A 103 1.69 5.00 34.09
C LEU A 103 2.75 4.46 33.12
N GLU A 104 3.53 3.46 33.51
CA GLU A 104 4.47 2.77 32.63
C GLU A 104 3.74 2.07 31.48
N GLU A 105 2.70 1.29 31.79
CA GLU A 105 1.87 0.64 30.77
C GLU A 105 1.16 1.65 29.86
N LEU A 106 0.72 2.79 30.39
CA LEU A 106 0.13 3.86 29.60
C LEU A 106 1.16 4.50 28.65
N ALA A 107 2.40 4.68 29.10
CA ALA A 107 3.46 5.21 28.25
C ALA A 107 3.80 4.24 27.11
N LEU A 108 3.95 2.95 27.42
CA LEU A 108 4.26 1.90 26.44
C LEU A 108 3.14 1.75 25.40
N SER A 109 1.88 1.68 25.85
CA SER A 109 0.72 1.52 24.95
C SER A 109 0.45 2.73 24.05
N CYS A 110 1.02 3.91 24.36
CA CYS A 110 1.00 5.07 23.45
C CYS A 110 1.97 4.92 22.27
N GLY A 111 2.89 3.95 22.29
CA GLY A 111 3.93 3.78 21.27
C GLY A 111 3.43 3.78 19.83
N PRO A 112 2.45 2.93 19.46
CA PRO A 112 1.93 2.88 18.10
C PRO A 112 1.41 4.22 17.57
N TYR A 113 0.83 5.06 18.44
CA TYR A 113 0.35 6.39 18.05
C TYR A 113 1.52 7.31 17.66
N PHE A 114 2.58 7.32 18.47
CA PHE A 114 3.75 8.16 18.19
C PHE A 114 4.62 7.62 17.05
N GLU A 115 4.77 6.31 16.93
CA GLU A 115 5.45 5.67 15.79
C GLU A 115 4.76 6.04 14.47
N ARG A 116 3.42 6.03 14.43
CA ARG A 116 2.67 6.50 13.27
C ARG A 116 2.95 7.96 12.93
N MET A 117 2.92 8.84 13.94
CA MET A 117 3.21 10.27 13.74
C MET A 117 4.63 10.48 13.22
N ASP A 118 5.61 9.76 13.77
CA ASP A 118 7.00 9.83 13.35
C ASP A 118 7.17 9.32 11.92
N ALA A 119 6.49 8.23 11.53
CA ALA A 119 6.48 7.72 10.16
C ALA A 119 5.93 8.75 9.14
N ILE A 120 4.82 9.42 9.48
CA ILE A 120 4.27 10.51 8.66
C ILE A 120 5.25 11.69 8.58
N THR A 121 5.81 12.09 9.72
CA THR A 121 6.76 13.20 9.84
C THR A 121 7.99 12.98 8.98
N GLU A 122 8.60 11.80 9.08
CA GLU A 122 9.79 11.41 8.34
C GLU A 122 9.52 11.31 6.83
N THR A 123 8.38 10.72 6.46
CA THR A 123 7.99 10.58 5.06
C THR A 123 7.75 11.95 4.43
N LEU A 124 7.03 12.84 5.11
CA LEU A 124 6.76 14.19 4.60
C LEU A 124 7.92 15.19 4.82
N MET A 125 9.02 14.75 5.43
CA MET A 125 10.19 15.57 5.79
C MET A 125 9.80 16.83 6.58
N LEU A 126 8.86 16.68 7.52
CA LEU A 126 8.42 17.79 8.36
C LEU A 126 9.48 18.15 9.41
N GLY A 127 9.60 19.43 9.72
CA GLY A 127 10.53 19.92 10.74
C GLY A 127 10.08 19.67 12.18
N SER A 128 8.83 19.26 12.38
CA SER A 128 8.21 18.94 13.66
C SER A 128 7.28 17.75 13.50
N ARG A 129 7.04 17.02 14.60
CA ARG A 129 6.11 15.89 14.64
C ARG A 129 4.74 16.28 14.08
N PHE A 130 4.21 15.44 13.21
CA PHE A 130 2.86 15.52 12.68
C PHE A 130 1.84 15.15 13.76
N ASP A 131 0.88 16.03 14.03
CA ASP A 131 -0.15 15.83 15.06
C ASP A 131 -1.60 15.88 14.57
N GLY A 132 -1.79 15.90 13.24
CA GLY A 132 -3.10 15.90 12.59
C GLY A 132 -3.58 14.52 12.16
N SER A 133 -4.61 14.51 11.30
CA SER A 133 -5.06 13.31 10.58
C SER A 133 -4.61 13.36 9.12
N VAL A 134 -4.37 12.20 8.49
CA VAL A 134 -3.98 12.13 7.08
C VAL A 134 -5.02 12.82 6.18
N ARG A 135 -6.32 12.75 6.52
CA ARG A 135 -7.39 13.46 5.80
C ARG A 135 -7.26 14.98 5.78
N ASP A 136 -6.51 15.55 6.73
CA ASP A 136 -6.30 17.01 6.85
C ASP A 136 -5.12 17.49 5.98
N LEU A 137 -4.41 16.55 5.34
CA LEU A 137 -3.32 16.84 4.40
C LEU A 137 -3.85 17.20 3.00
N GLY A 138 -2.98 17.68 2.12
CA GLY A 138 -3.31 18.03 0.74
C GLY A 138 -2.97 16.94 -0.27
N PRO A 139 -3.39 17.12 -1.55
CA PRO A 139 -3.15 16.15 -2.62
C PRO A 139 -1.69 15.73 -2.81
N VAL A 140 -0.74 16.65 -2.59
CA VAL A 140 0.68 16.35 -2.72
C VAL A 140 1.19 15.50 -1.58
N GLU A 141 0.81 15.88 -0.35
CA GLU A 141 1.21 15.14 0.84
C GLU A 141 0.64 13.72 0.80
N TRP A 142 -0.60 13.52 0.32
CA TRP A 142 -1.18 12.20 0.11
C TRP A 142 -0.36 11.33 -0.85
N VAL A 143 0.00 11.83 -2.04
CA VAL A 143 0.81 11.02 -2.99
C VAL A 143 2.22 10.74 -2.46
N CYS A 144 2.81 11.64 -1.65
CA CYS A 144 4.09 11.38 -1.00
C CYS A 144 3.98 10.31 0.08
N LEU A 145 2.87 10.30 0.85
CA LEU A 145 2.62 9.29 1.89
C LEU A 145 2.43 7.87 1.34
N LEU A 146 2.19 7.69 0.04
CA LEU A 146 2.22 6.36 -0.58
C LEU A 146 3.59 5.69 -0.46
N TYR A 147 4.67 6.47 -0.26
CA TYR A 147 6.02 5.98 0.00
C TYR A 147 6.35 5.83 1.49
N CYS A 148 5.36 5.89 2.39
CA CYS A 148 5.59 5.68 3.81
C CYS A 148 5.98 4.22 4.09
N HIS A 149 7.01 4.02 4.92
CA HIS A 149 7.44 2.67 5.33
C HIS A 149 6.39 1.97 6.20
N ASP A 150 5.56 2.75 6.91
CA ASP A 150 4.34 2.24 7.54
C ASP A 150 3.25 2.09 6.46
N ARG A 151 2.98 0.83 6.09
CA ARG A 151 1.99 0.47 5.08
C ARG A 151 0.56 0.87 5.44
N ASP A 152 0.24 1.04 6.72
CA ASP A 152 -1.09 1.48 7.11
C ASP A 152 -1.28 2.99 6.95
N VAL A 153 -0.21 3.78 7.12
CA VAL A 153 -0.19 5.20 6.74
C VAL A 153 -0.34 5.35 5.22
N ALA A 154 0.42 4.58 4.43
CA ALA A 154 0.30 4.59 2.98
C ALA A 154 -1.13 4.20 2.53
N ASN A 155 -1.74 3.22 3.20
CA ASN A 155 -3.11 2.83 2.94
C ASN A 155 -4.14 3.91 3.31
N GLU A 156 -3.96 4.65 4.41
CA GLU A 156 -4.85 5.79 4.74
C GLU A 156 -4.75 6.88 3.67
N ALA A 157 -3.54 7.22 3.22
CA ALA A 157 -3.34 8.19 2.13
C ALA A 157 -4.00 7.73 0.82
N ARG A 158 -3.90 6.43 0.49
CA ARG A 158 -4.63 5.81 -0.64
C ARG A 158 -6.14 6.03 -0.54
N ILE A 159 -6.75 5.79 0.63
CA ILE A 159 -8.20 6.01 0.85
C ILE A 159 -8.59 7.48 0.64
N GLU A 160 -7.76 8.42 1.08
CA GLU A 160 -8.01 9.85 0.86
C GLU A 160 -7.93 10.21 -0.62
N ILE A 161 -6.97 9.64 -1.37
CA ILE A 161 -6.87 9.82 -2.83
C ILE A 161 -8.12 9.26 -3.53
N GLU A 162 -8.58 8.05 -3.16
CA GLU A 162 -9.80 7.44 -3.71
C GLU A 162 -11.04 8.30 -3.47
N THR A 163 -11.19 8.83 -2.25
CA THR A 163 -12.30 9.73 -1.89
C THR A 163 -12.34 10.98 -2.78
N HIS A 164 -11.21 11.35 -3.38
CA HIS A 164 -11.05 12.51 -4.24
C HIS A 164 -10.72 12.16 -5.70
N ALA A 165 -10.97 10.92 -6.15
CA ALA A 165 -10.56 10.45 -7.49
C ALA A 165 -11.09 11.35 -8.62
N SER A 166 -12.35 11.81 -8.50
CA SER A 166 -12.99 12.70 -9.48
C SER A 166 -12.39 14.11 -9.60
N SER A 167 -11.40 14.47 -8.77
CA SER A 167 -10.70 15.75 -8.87
C SER A 167 -9.82 15.88 -10.12
N GLY A 168 -9.43 14.75 -10.74
CA GLY A 168 -8.50 14.73 -11.88
C GLY A 168 -7.07 15.12 -11.53
N LEU A 169 -6.70 15.22 -10.24
CA LEU A 169 -5.39 15.69 -9.79
C LEU A 169 -4.31 14.59 -9.76
N PHE A 170 -4.70 13.32 -9.67
CA PHE A 170 -3.77 12.26 -9.25
C PHE A 170 -3.18 11.46 -10.41
N GLY A 171 -3.92 11.28 -11.52
CA GLY A 171 -3.56 10.33 -12.58
C GLY A 171 -2.09 10.41 -13.03
N THR A 172 -1.59 11.61 -13.32
CA THR A 172 -0.19 11.82 -13.74
C THR A 172 0.82 11.37 -12.67
N ALA A 173 0.56 11.67 -11.40
CA ALA A 173 1.44 11.27 -10.30
C ALA A 173 1.40 9.75 -10.06
N LEU A 174 0.21 9.13 -10.14
CA LEU A 174 0.06 7.67 -9.99
C LEU A 174 0.82 6.90 -11.08
N VAL A 175 0.74 7.36 -12.34
CA VAL A 175 1.54 6.78 -13.45
C VAL A 175 3.05 6.95 -13.21
N GLN A 176 3.49 8.08 -12.63
CA GLN A 176 4.89 8.27 -12.27
C GLN A 176 5.35 7.30 -11.17
N ILE A 177 4.52 7.04 -10.15
CA ILE A 177 4.81 6.05 -9.10
C ILE A 177 4.98 4.66 -9.69
N MET A 178 4.11 4.26 -10.63
CA MET A 178 4.24 2.96 -11.31
C MET A 178 5.58 2.82 -12.03
N ARG A 179 6.10 3.90 -12.60
CA ARG A 179 7.39 3.94 -13.31
C ARG A 179 8.59 4.15 -12.39
N ASP A 180 8.39 4.39 -11.10
CA ASP A 180 9.49 4.69 -10.20
C ASP A 180 10.34 3.45 -9.89
N ASN A 181 11.64 3.59 -10.10
CA ASN A 181 12.66 2.61 -9.76
C ASN A 181 13.72 3.18 -8.80
N ARG A 182 13.50 4.38 -8.26
CA ARG A 182 14.48 5.12 -7.47
C ARG A 182 14.22 5.03 -5.97
N HIS A 183 12.97 5.19 -5.53
CA HIS A 183 12.69 5.25 -4.09
C HIS A 183 12.79 3.85 -3.44
N PRO A 184 13.40 3.72 -2.25
CA PRO A 184 13.45 2.43 -1.55
C PRO A 184 12.08 1.84 -1.21
N GLU A 185 11.14 2.67 -0.79
CA GLU A 185 9.75 2.27 -0.47
C GLU A 185 8.80 2.15 -1.68
N ARG A 186 9.33 2.13 -2.91
CA ARG A 186 8.51 2.16 -4.14
C ARG A 186 7.49 1.03 -4.24
N ARG A 187 7.75 -0.14 -3.66
CA ARG A 187 6.82 -1.30 -3.72
C ARG A 187 5.54 -1.07 -2.92
N ILE A 188 5.62 -0.33 -1.82
CA ILE A 188 4.44 0.10 -1.05
C ILE A 188 3.59 1.03 -1.91
N ALA A 189 4.23 2.05 -2.49
CA ALA A 189 3.56 3.03 -3.32
C ALA A 189 2.91 2.40 -4.57
N GLN A 190 3.66 1.56 -5.28
CA GLN A 190 3.17 0.82 -6.45
C GLN A 190 1.99 -0.09 -6.10
N TRP A 191 2.05 -0.80 -4.97
CA TRP A 191 0.92 -1.60 -4.50
C TRP A 191 -0.34 -0.75 -4.26
N CYS A 192 -0.20 0.42 -3.61
CA CYS A 192 -1.32 1.34 -3.40
C CYS A 192 -1.89 1.88 -4.72
N VAL A 193 -1.02 2.21 -5.70
CA VAL A 193 -1.47 2.67 -7.02
C VAL A 193 -2.22 1.59 -7.77
N LEU A 194 -1.74 0.35 -7.73
CA LEU A 194 -2.40 -0.77 -8.37
C LEU A 194 -3.81 -1.01 -7.82
N ASP A 195 -4.01 -0.84 -6.51
CA ASP A 195 -5.32 -0.93 -5.88
C ASP A 195 -6.27 0.16 -6.39
N MET A 196 -5.78 1.40 -6.55
CA MET A 196 -6.57 2.49 -7.16
C MET A 196 -6.84 2.26 -8.65
N PHE A 197 -5.89 1.67 -9.39
CA PHE A 197 -6.04 1.36 -10.80
C PHE A 197 -6.97 0.17 -11.10
N GLU A 198 -7.51 -0.50 -10.08
CA GLU A 198 -8.68 -1.37 -10.26
C GLU A 198 -9.88 -0.60 -10.80
N ASP A 199 -10.01 0.69 -10.50
CA ASP A 199 -10.96 1.62 -11.10
C ASP A 199 -10.23 2.68 -11.93
N LEU A 200 -9.45 2.21 -12.92
CA LEU A 200 -8.62 3.06 -13.77
C LEU A 200 -9.32 4.31 -14.34
N PRO A 201 -10.57 4.26 -14.84
CA PRO A 201 -11.24 5.44 -15.39
C PRO A 201 -11.43 6.60 -14.40
N SER A 202 -11.50 6.31 -13.10
CA SER A 202 -11.62 7.34 -12.05
C SER A 202 -10.35 8.18 -11.89
N PHE A 203 -9.18 7.67 -12.30
CA PHE A 203 -7.89 8.36 -12.21
C PHE A 203 -7.32 8.76 -13.57
N CYS A 204 -7.61 7.97 -14.60
CA CYS A 204 -7.18 8.15 -15.98
C CYS A 204 -8.42 8.19 -16.88
N PRO A 205 -9.11 9.34 -16.99
CA PRO A 205 -10.42 9.41 -17.65
C PRO A 205 -10.34 9.39 -19.18
N THR A 206 -9.16 9.61 -19.77
CA THR A 206 -8.99 9.64 -21.24
C THR A 206 -8.31 8.37 -21.75
N PRO A 207 -8.62 7.90 -22.98
CA PRO A 207 -7.94 6.75 -23.58
C PRO A 207 -6.42 6.85 -23.57
N GLU A 208 -5.88 8.05 -23.79
CA GLU A 208 -4.43 8.29 -23.78
C GLU A 208 -3.84 8.09 -22.39
N SER A 209 -4.51 8.60 -21.34
CA SER A 209 -4.06 8.41 -19.95
C SER A 209 -4.18 6.97 -19.48
N GLN A 210 -5.24 6.25 -19.90
CA GLN A 210 -5.38 4.82 -19.62
C GLN A 210 -4.30 3.99 -20.30
N THR A 211 -3.96 4.31 -21.55
CA THR A 211 -2.86 3.68 -22.28
C THR A 211 -1.55 3.85 -21.54
N GLN A 212 -1.25 5.08 -21.07
CA GLN A 212 -0.04 5.34 -20.30
C GLN A 212 0.03 4.56 -18.98
N ALA A 213 -1.11 4.38 -18.31
CA ALA A 213 -1.19 3.57 -17.09
C ALA A 213 -0.97 2.08 -17.39
N VAL A 214 -1.61 1.53 -18.42
CA VAL A 214 -1.40 0.15 -18.87
C VAL A 214 0.06 -0.11 -19.23
N GLU A 215 0.68 0.80 -19.99
CA GLU A 215 2.11 0.72 -20.31
C GLU A 215 2.99 0.77 -19.07
N ALA A 216 2.68 1.64 -18.10
CA ALA A 216 3.43 1.72 -16.85
C ALA A 216 3.33 0.43 -16.02
N ILE A 217 2.15 -0.19 -15.94
CA ILE A 217 1.96 -1.47 -15.26
C ILE A 217 2.72 -2.59 -15.99
N ARG A 218 2.63 -2.65 -17.32
CA ARG A 218 3.39 -3.61 -18.15
C ARG A 218 4.89 -3.49 -17.89
N ASP A 219 5.42 -2.29 -18.01
CA ASP A 219 6.87 -2.05 -17.85
C ASP A 219 7.33 -2.39 -16.43
N PHE A 220 6.48 -2.15 -15.42
CA PHE A 220 6.71 -2.60 -14.06
C PHE A 220 6.82 -4.13 -13.95
N ILE A 221 5.87 -4.90 -14.51
CA ILE A 221 5.92 -6.37 -14.50
C ILE A 221 7.14 -6.89 -15.27
N MET A 222 7.49 -6.25 -16.39
CA MET A 222 8.62 -6.66 -17.23
C MET A 222 9.98 -6.37 -16.58
N GLY A 223 10.08 -5.32 -15.76
CA GLY A 223 11.34 -4.86 -15.18
C GLY A 223 11.57 -5.22 -13.72
N ALA A 224 10.57 -5.74 -13.01
CA ALA A 224 10.71 -6.11 -11.60
C ALA A 224 11.35 -7.50 -11.42
N ASP A 225 12.39 -7.55 -10.60
CA ASP A 225 13.12 -8.77 -10.21
C ASP A 225 12.67 -9.34 -8.85
N ASP A 226 11.85 -8.59 -8.10
CA ASP A 226 11.24 -8.97 -6.84
C ASP A 226 9.69 -8.92 -6.91
N ASP A 227 9.02 -9.54 -5.94
CA ASP A 227 7.57 -9.43 -5.74
C ASP A 227 7.24 -8.87 -4.35
N TYR A 228 8.03 -7.93 -3.86
CA TYR A 228 7.81 -7.41 -2.50
C TYR A 228 6.45 -6.73 -2.38
N ALA A 229 5.82 -6.93 -1.22
CA ALA A 229 4.41 -6.59 -0.97
C ALA A 229 3.41 -7.23 -1.97
N ARG A 230 3.81 -8.26 -2.73
CA ARG A 230 3.03 -8.87 -3.83
C ARG A 230 2.63 -7.86 -4.90
N ALA A 231 3.45 -6.83 -5.11
CA ALA A 231 3.13 -5.74 -6.04
C ALA A 231 3.11 -6.22 -7.50
N VAL A 232 4.04 -7.08 -7.92
CA VAL A 232 4.08 -7.60 -9.31
C VAL A 232 2.93 -8.57 -9.54
N TYR A 233 2.61 -9.41 -8.55
CA TYR A 233 1.41 -10.22 -8.58
C TYR A 233 0.13 -9.38 -8.78
N LYS A 234 -0.05 -8.35 -7.93
CA LYS A 234 -1.20 -7.42 -8.04
C LYS A 234 -1.26 -6.73 -9.40
N ALA A 235 -0.12 -6.36 -9.98
CA ALA A 235 -0.05 -5.74 -11.31
C ALA A 235 -0.62 -6.64 -12.41
N GLY A 236 -0.28 -7.94 -12.37
CA GLY A 236 -0.89 -8.93 -13.27
C GLY A 236 -2.40 -8.98 -13.09
N VAL A 237 -2.88 -9.12 -11.85
CA VAL A 237 -4.32 -9.16 -11.53
C VAL A 237 -5.06 -7.91 -12.02
N VAL A 238 -4.48 -6.72 -11.86
CA VAL A 238 -5.10 -5.47 -12.34
C VAL A 238 -5.25 -5.46 -13.86
N LEU A 239 -4.20 -5.85 -14.61
CA LEU A 239 -4.28 -5.93 -16.08
C LEU A 239 -5.29 -6.99 -16.55
N GLY A 240 -5.25 -8.18 -15.96
CA GLY A 240 -6.03 -9.34 -16.42
C GLY A 240 -7.45 -9.44 -15.85
N GLY A 241 -7.71 -8.84 -14.68
CA GLY A 241 -8.94 -9.03 -13.92
C GLY A 241 -9.77 -7.76 -13.68
N HIS A 242 -9.18 -6.57 -13.83
CA HIS A 242 -9.87 -5.30 -13.56
C HIS A 242 -9.97 -4.39 -14.79
N ILE A 243 -8.85 -4.11 -15.46
CA ILE A 243 -8.86 -3.22 -16.63
C ILE A 243 -9.47 -3.92 -17.84
N CYS A 244 -9.02 -5.15 -18.14
CA CYS A 244 -9.60 -6.06 -19.14
C CYS A 244 -9.89 -5.48 -20.54
N THR A 245 -9.23 -4.37 -20.94
CA THR A 245 -9.32 -3.84 -22.31
C THR A 245 -8.48 -4.68 -23.27
N GLU A 246 -8.66 -4.49 -24.58
CA GLU A 246 -7.83 -5.17 -25.58
C GLU A 246 -6.35 -4.81 -25.40
N GLU A 247 -6.05 -3.54 -25.13
CA GLU A 247 -4.70 -3.05 -24.87
C GLU A 247 -4.09 -3.68 -23.61
N ALA A 248 -4.86 -3.77 -22.51
CA ALA A 248 -4.41 -4.42 -21.29
C ALA A 248 -4.15 -5.92 -21.51
N GLY A 249 -5.01 -6.60 -22.28
CA GLY A 249 -4.80 -8.00 -22.64
C GLY A 249 -3.54 -8.22 -23.48
N GLN A 250 -3.31 -7.37 -24.48
CA GLN A 250 -2.09 -7.42 -25.30
C GLN A 250 -0.83 -7.16 -24.45
N ALA A 251 -0.87 -6.16 -23.57
CA ALA A 251 0.21 -5.85 -22.64
C ALA A 251 0.51 -7.02 -21.69
N LEU A 252 -0.53 -7.67 -21.16
CA LEU A 252 -0.37 -8.82 -20.27
C LEU A 252 0.23 -10.03 -20.98
N VAL A 253 -0.22 -10.34 -22.21
CA VAL A 253 0.37 -11.43 -23.01
C VAL A 253 1.85 -11.17 -23.31
N GLN A 254 2.26 -9.92 -23.53
CA GLN A 254 3.68 -9.56 -23.67
C GLN A 254 4.49 -9.88 -22.41
N CYS A 255 3.89 -9.73 -21.22
CA CYS A 255 4.57 -9.97 -19.95
C CYS A 255 4.95 -11.45 -19.72
N LEU A 256 4.37 -12.40 -20.47
CA LEU A 256 4.83 -13.80 -20.47
C LEU A 256 6.30 -13.93 -20.93
N GLY A 257 6.80 -12.95 -21.70
CA GLY A 257 8.19 -12.83 -22.11
C GLY A 257 9.06 -11.98 -21.16
N SER A 258 8.61 -11.69 -19.93
CA SER A 258 9.38 -10.91 -18.96
C SER A 258 10.77 -11.54 -18.73
N ALA A 259 11.78 -10.68 -18.57
CA ALA A 259 13.15 -11.12 -18.28
C ALA A 259 13.24 -11.82 -16.91
N HIS A 260 12.37 -11.45 -15.98
CA HIS A 260 12.39 -11.94 -14.61
C HIS A 260 11.31 -13.00 -14.36
N LYS A 261 11.68 -14.06 -13.63
CA LYS A 261 10.78 -15.17 -13.27
C LYS A 261 9.51 -14.71 -12.54
N VAL A 262 9.61 -13.66 -11.73
CA VAL A 262 8.48 -13.08 -10.98
C VAL A 262 7.44 -12.47 -11.94
N GLY A 263 7.90 -11.68 -12.92
CA GLY A 263 7.02 -11.10 -13.94
C GLY A 263 6.35 -12.18 -14.79
N ARG A 264 7.11 -13.21 -15.19
CA ARG A 264 6.56 -14.36 -15.95
C ARG A 264 5.52 -15.15 -15.15
N ARG A 265 5.77 -15.41 -13.85
CA ARG A 265 4.81 -16.06 -12.94
C ARG A 265 3.50 -15.26 -12.87
N SER A 266 3.59 -13.96 -12.56
CA SER A 266 2.43 -13.08 -12.44
C SER A 266 1.63 -13.03 -13.75
N ALA A 267 2.31 -12.88 -14.89
CA ALA A 267 1.65 -12.87 -16.20
C ALA A 267 0.96 -14.19 -16.51
N ALA A 268 1.61 -15.33 -16.27
CA ALA A 268 1.03 -16.66 -16.51
C ALA A 268 -0.22 -16.93 -15.66
N HIS A 269 -0.25 -16.44 -14.42
CA HIS A 269 -1.45 -16.47 -13.58
C HIS A 269 -2.53 -15.55 -14.15
N ALA A 270 -2.21 -14.28 -14.37
CA ALA A 270 -3.20 -13.27 -14.71
C ALA A 270 -3.85 -13.45 -16.09
N VAL A 271 -3.18 -14.08 -17.06
CA VAL A 271 -3.81 -14.38 -18.36
C VAL A 271 -4.98 -15.36 -18.26
N PHE A 272 -5.09 -16.11 -17.16
CA PHE A 272 -6.30 -16.90 -16.87
C PHE A 272 -7.51 -15.99 -16.67
N HIS A 273 -7.39 -15.00 -15.78
CA HIS A 273 -8.44 -14.01 -15.53
C HIS A 273 -8.77 -13.19 -16.78
N LEU A 274 -7.77 -12.90 -17.61
CA LEU A 274 -8.01 -12.23 -18.90
C LEU A 274 -8.97 -13.04 -19.78
N VAL A 275 -8.84 -14.37 -19.83
CA VAL A 275 -9.74 -15.22 -20.63
C VAL A 275 -11.13 -15.32 -20.01
N GLU A 276 -11.27 -15.23 -18.68
CA GLU A 276 -12.57 -15.15 -18.01
C GLU A 276 -13.34 -13.91 -18.45
N TRP A 277 -12.68 -12.75 -18.52
CA TRP A 277 -13.29 -11.48 -18.90
C TRP A 277 -13.38 -11.26 -20.40
N ASN A 278 -12.43 -11.78 -21.17
CA ASN A 278 -12.38 -11.68 -22.62
C ASN A 278 -12.11 -13.05 -23.28
N PRO A 279 -13.13 -13.92 -23.39
CA PRO A 279 -13.00 -15.27 -23.94
C PRO A 279 -12.46 -15.32 -25.38
N SER A 280 -12.56 -14.21 -26.13
CA SER A 280 -12.04 -14.14 -27.50
C SER A 280 -10.51 -14.25 -27.57
N THR A 281 -9.80 -13.95 -26.47
CA THR A 281 -8.33 -14.05 -26.37
C THR A 281 -7.83 -15.46 -26.10
N LYS A 282 -8.73 -16.42 -25.83
CA LYS A 282 -8.41 -17.79 -25.41
C LYS A 282 -7.33 -18.45 -26.26
N ASP A 283 -7.51 -18.49 -27.57
CA ASP A 283 -6.59 -19.20 -28.46
C ASP A 283 -5.19 -18.54 -28.48
N GLN A 284 -5.14 -17.22 -28.42
CA GLN A 284 -3.89 -16.46 -28.32
C GLN A 284 -3.17 -16.74 -26.99
N VAL A 285 -3.89 -16.71 -25.87
CA VAL A 285 -3.35 -16.97 -24.53
C VAL A 285 -2.83 -18.40 -24.42
N VAL A 286 -3.60 -19.39 -24.88
CA VAL A 286 -3.17 -20.81 -24.89
C VAL A 286 -1.90 -20.99 -25.73
N ALA A 287 -1.83 -20.36 -26.91
CA ALA A 287 -0.64 -20.43 -27.74
C ALA A 287 0.59 -19.81 -27.05
N ALA A 288 0.43 -18.64 -26.41
CA ALA A 288 1.52 -17.96 -25.71
C ALA A 288 2.01 -18.75 -24.48
N LEU A 289 1.10 -19.32 -23.68
CA LEU A 289 1.45 -20.17 -22.54
C LEU A 289 2.15 -21.47 -22.97
N ARG A 290 1.72 -22.09 -24.08
CA ARG A 290 2.42 -23.26 -24.64
C ARG A 290 3.83 -22.92 -25.10
N GLN A 291 4.01 -21.78 -25.76
CA GLN A 291 5.34 -21.30 -26.12
C GLN A 291 6.22 -21.09 -24.88
N MET A 292 5.68 -20.44 -23.84
CA MET A 292 6.38 -20.28 -22.55
C MET A 292 6.75 -21.65 -21.95
N ALA A 293 5.82 -22.61 -21.95
CA ALA A 293 6.07 -23.97 -21.48
C ALA A 293 7.20 -24.69 -22.21
N GLU A 294 7.47 -24.35 -23.47
CA GLU A 294 8.56 -24.92 -24.27
C GLU A 294 9.91 -24.22 -24.02
N THR A 295 9.89 -22.89 -23.85
CA THR A 295 11.11 -22.06 -23.90
C THR A 295 11.55 -21.47 -22.58
N ASP A 296 10.71 -21.44 -21.53
CA ASP A 296 11.09 -20.83 -20.25
C ASP A 296 12.30 -21.57 -19.66
N GLU A 297 13.25 -20.79 -19.16
CA GLU A 297 14.46 -21.31 -18.53
C GLU A 297 14.14 -21.99 -17.20
N GLU A 298 13.10 -21.52 -16.50
CA GLU A 298 12.69 -22.00 -15.19
C GLU A 298 11.77 -23.23 -15.31
N PRO A 299 12.21 -24.43 -14.88
CA PRO A 299 11.41 -25.65 -15.03
C PRO A 299 10.05 -25.59 -14.33
N LEU A 300 9.98 -24.91 -13.18
CA LEU A 300 8.72 -24.69 -12.46
C LEU A 300 7.74 -23.85 -13.28
N LEU A 301 8.22 -22.80 -13.94
CA LEU A 301 7.39 -21.95 -14.79
C LEU A 301 6.97 -22.66 -16.08
N ARG A 302 7.81 -23.52 -16.66
CA ARG A 302 7.39 -24.37 -17.78
C ARG A 302 6.19 -25.25 -17.42
N SER A 303 6.28 -25.93 -16.27
CA SER A 303 5.19 -26.78 -15.79
C SER A 303 3.94 -25.96 -15.46
N PHE A 304 4.11 -24.80 -14.82
CA PHE A 304 3.01 -23.91 -14.49
C PHE A 304 2.29 -23.44 -15.76
N ALA A 305 3.02 -22.91 -16.75
CA ALA A 305 2.47 -22.45 -18.01
C ALA A 305 1.75 -23.58 -18.80
N SER A 306 2.30 -24.81 -18.79
CA SER A 306 1.64 -25.96 -19.42
C SER A 306 0.28 -26.27 -18.79
N HIS A 307 0.21 -26.33 -17.46
CA HIS A 307 -1.06 -26.59 -16.76
C HIS A 307 -2.06 -25.44 -16.97
N MET A 308 -1.61 -24.19 -16.86
CA MET A 308 -2.45 -23.02 -17.14
C MET A 308 -3.04 -23.06 -18.55
N ALA A 309 -2.23 -23.44 -19.56
CA ALA A 309 -2.70 -23.57 -20.92
C ALA A 309 -3.78 -24.65 -21.06
N ASP A 310 -3.62 -25.79 -20.37
CA ASP A 310 -4.57 -26.89 -20.39
C ASP A 310 -5.88 -26.52 -19.67
N ASP A 311 -5.81 -25.85 -18.52
CA ASP A 311 -6.96 -25.36 -17.75
C ASP A 311 -7.80 -24.38 -18.59
N ILE A 312 -7.15 -23.39 -19.20
CA ILE A 312 -7.79 -22.42 -20.09
C ILE A 312 -8.40 -23.10 -21.34
N ALA A 313 -7.67 -24.04 -21.95
CA ALA A 313 -8.15 -24.78 -23.12
C ALA A 313 -9.42 -25.58 -22.80
N GLN A 314 -9.50 -26.17 -21.60
CA GLN A 314 -10.65 -26.93 -21.12
C GLN A 314 -11.79 -26.06 -20.61
N GLY A 315 -11.55 -24.76 -20.38
CA GLY A 315 -12.53 -23.86 -19.78
C GLY A 315 -12.75 -24.15 -18.30
N ALA A 316 -11.68 -24.49 -17.59
CA ALA A 316 -11.71 -24.65 -16.15
C ALA A 316 -12.17 -23.36 -15.46
N SER A 317 -12.85 -23.49 -14.33
CA SER A 317 -13.28 -22.37 -13.49
C SER A 317 -12.29 -22.02 -12.37
N ASP A 318 -11.25 -22.84 -12.23
CA ASP A 318 -10.18 -22.69 -11.24
C ASP A 318 -8.88 -23.11 -11.93
N HIS A 319 -7.76 -22.63 -11.41
CA HIS A 319 -6.44 -22.91 -11.94
C HIS A 319 -5.51 -23.40 -10.84
N ILE A 320 -4.42 -24.04 -11.23
CA ILE A 320 -3.41 -24.48 -10.26
C ILE A 320 -2.82 -23.31 -9.46
N VAL A 321 -2.43 -23.59 -8.21
CA VAL A 321 -1.79 -22.59 -7.34
C VAL A 321 -0.47 -22.13 -7.96
N GLU A 322 -0.16 -20.83 -7.84
CA GLU A 322 1.11 -20.28 -8.28
C GLU A 322 2.30 -20.98 -7.60
N PRO A 323 3.39 -21.26 -8.34
CA PRO A 323 4.60 -21.82 -7.75
C PRO A 323 5.31 -20.79 -6.85
N VAL A 324 5.81 -21.26 -5.72
CA VAL A 324 6.74 -20.52 -4.85
C VAL A 324 8.16 -20.91 -5.23
N PHE A 325 9.04 -19.93 -5.44
CA PHE A 325 10.43 -20.21 -5.75
C PHE A 325 11.22 -20.51 -4.47
N PRO A 326 12.24 -21.40 -4.52
CA PRO A 326 13.01 -21.77 -3.32
C PRO A 326 13.75 -20.61 -2.62
N ASP A 327 13.95 -19.49 -3.31
CA ASP A 327 14.62 -18.28 -2.82
C ASP A 327 13.65 -17.21 -2.30
N GLU A 328 12.35 -17.51 -2.22
CA GLU A 328 11.31 -16.62 -1.66
C GLU A 328 10.92 -16.97 -0.20
N ASP A 329 11.55 -17.99 0.41
CA ASP A 329 11.33 -18.43 1.80
C ASP A 329 12.24 -17.73 2.84
#